data_AF-W4IC67-F1
#
_entry.id   AF-W4IC67-F1
#
_cell.length_a   1.000
_cell.length_b   1.000
_cell.length_c   1.000
_cell.angle_alpha   90.00
_cell.angle_beta   90.00
_cell.angle_gamma   90.00
#
_symmetry.space_group_name_H-M   'P 1'
#
loop_
_entity.id
_entity.type
_entity.pdbx_description
1 polymer ?
#
loop_
_entity_poly.entity_id
_entity_poly.type
_entity_poly.pdbx_seq_one_letter_code
_entity_poly.pdbx_strand_id
1 'polypeptide(L)'
;MIFSRYPLICGNKKKIEDGFFYFIKNEKKGFYASKWIRRLQLLNEKYNYKIDKEEEEIEYEEKKEDDNIKKVYPLWNSRRSGLLGYKVGCMSIWDVWGVKHAVTVVKIDNCYVINQKTISKNGYEALELGVGNMNVIKQSKNNIGNFIKRKLGFIHKIKEFKCTSDCFLPIHHKFSCRHFSPGQNLFISSGIKNKGFCGAMKKWNFSGKNKSHGTESKAHRSLGSVSMGKTINIVFRNKKMNTHIGEKSLVKCSNNKLFRINSLKNLLFIKGTIGGYKNKVIKISDAKGRSFNKFKNKIFLYYPTFIYKKNKKYKNVIDMPHSVEDPFLYNEIPLYDPPNK
;
A
#
# COMPACT_ATOMS: atom_id res chain seq x y z
N MET A 1 13.03 -9.89 57.91
CA MET A 1 13.34 -11.16 58.59
C MET A 1 12.13 -12.08 58.38
N ILE A 2 12.24 -13.08 57.50
CA ILE A 2 12.22 -14.53 57.82
C ILE A 2 10.76 -15.05 57.78
N PHE A 3 10.30 -16.05 57.00
CA PHE A 3 10.87 -17.06 56.11
C PHE A 3 9.77 -17.61 55.16
N SER A 4 10.22 -18.05 53.99
CA SER A 4 9.73 -19.14 53.12
C SER A 4 8.64 -20.10 53.66
N ARG A 5 7.69 -20.49 52.79
CA ARG A 5 7.21 -21.90 52.67
C ARG A 5 6.74 -22.20 51.24
N TYR A 6 7.46 -23.12 50.59
CA TYR A 6 7.08 -23.82 49.35
C TYR A 6 5.87 -24.75 49.56
N PRO A 7 5.29 -25.27 48.46
CA PRO A 7 4.99 -26.70 48.44
C PRO A 7 5.67 -27.42 47.27
N LEU A 8 6.45 -28.41 47.71
CA LEU A 8 6.74 -29.75 47.21
C LEU A 8 6.22 -30.20 45.82
N ILE A 9 7.20 -30.75 45.12
CA ILE A 9 7.23 -31.68 43.98
C ILE A 9 6.22 -32.83 44.11
N CYS A 10 5.58 -33.21 42.99
CA CYS A 10 5.23 -34.61 42.74
C CYS A 10 5.50 -34.94 41.25
N GLY A 11 6.35 -35.93 41.04
CA GLY A 11 6.89 -36.29 39.73
C GLY A 11 5.99 -37.19 38.90
N ASN A 12 6.41 -37.39 37.66
CA ASN A 12 6.48 -38.73 37.10
C ASN A 12 7.49 -38.77 35.95
N LYS A 13 8.55 -39.54 36.13
CA LYS A 13 9.40 -40.04 35.04
C LYS A 13 8.67 -41.22 34.41
N LYS A 14 8.32 -41.11 33.14
CA LYS A 14 8.34 -42.25 32.20
C LYS A 14 9.27 -41.90 31.06
N LYS A 15 10.03 -42.91 30.68
CA LYS A 15 11.22 -42.90 29.82
C LYS A 15 10.80 -43.64 28.53
N ILE A 16 11.46 -43.32 27.39
CA ILE A 16 11.52 -44.11 26.13
C ILE A 16 10.29 -43.74 25.24
N GLU A 17 10.33 -43.21 24.00
CA GLU A 17 11.26 -43.28 22.84
C GLU A 17 11.10 -42.04 21.92
N ASP A 18 12.21 -41.66 21.30
CA ASP A 18 12.41 -41.04 19.98
C ASP A 18 11.35 -40.10 19.35
N GLY A 19 11.75 -38.83 19.23
CA GLY A 19 11.05 -37.81 18.44
C GLY A 19 11.02 -36.47 19.14
N PHE A 20 12.17 -35.79 19.27
CA PHE A 20 12.25 -34.47 19.89
C PHE A 20 11.49 -33.40 19.08
N PHE A 21 10.20 -33.27 19.35
CA PHE A 21 9.46 -32.02 19.24
C PHE A 21 10.12 -31.01 20.18
N TYR A 22 10.98 -30.14 19.64
CA TYR A 22 11.43 -28.97 20.38
C TYR A 22 10.26 -27.99 20.50
N PHE A 23 9.43 -28.19 21.52
CA PHE A 23 8.75 -27.09 22.18
C PHE A 23 9.83 -26.14 22.69
N ILE A 24 10.08 -25.06 21.95
CA ILE A 24 10.72 -23.87 22.50
C ILE A 24 9.82 -23.43 23.65
N LYS A 25 10.18 -23.81 24.87
CA LYS A 25 9.68 -23.18 26.09
C LYS A 25 9.97 -21.69 25.91
N ASN A 26 8.92 -20.94 25.59
CA ASN A 26 8.87 -19.50 25.80
C ASN A 26 9.01 -19.30 27.32
N GLU A 27 10.25 -19.26 27.80
CA GLU A 27 10.55 -18.73 29.12
C GLU A 27 9.98 -17.31 29.15
N LYS A 28 9.01 -17.13 30.05
CA LYS A 28 8.34 -15.87 30.29
C LYS A 28 9.42 -14.81 30.50
N LYS A 29 9.38 -13.77 29.65
CA LYS A 29 10.18 -12.54 29.78
C LYS A 29 10.06 -12.00 31.20
N GLY A 30 11.06 -12.27 32.04
CA GLY A 30 11.17 -11.67 33.36
C GLY A 30 11.50 -10.19 33.25
N PHE A 31 10.98 -9.39 34.19
CA PHE A 31 11.18 -7.93 34.26
C PHE A 31 12.63 -7.51 34.63
N TYR A 32 13.51 -8.48 34.91
CA TYR A 32 14.89 -8.29 35.37
C TYR A 32 15.91 -9.12 34.56
N ALA A 33 15.89 -9.06 33.23
CA ALA A 33 17.07 -9.53 32.49
C ALA A 33 18.25 -8.61 32.83
N SER A 34 19.25 -9.12 33.55
CA SER A 34 20.42 -8.34 33.94
C SER A 34 21.08 -7.72 32.69
N LYS A 35 21.57 -6.47 32.79
CA LYS A 35 22.21 -5.77 31.66
C LYS A 35 23.31 -6.62 31.00
N TRP A 36 23.95 -7.49 31.78
CA TRP A 36 24.98 -8.43 31.32
C TRP A 36 24.41 -9.57 30.45
N ILE A 37 23.32 -10.23 30.86
CA ILE A 37 22.64 -11.26 30.03
C ILE A 37 22.19 -10.67 28.70
N ARG A 38 21.67 -9.43 28.71
CA ARG A 38 21.29 -8.73 27.50
C ARG A 38 22.50 -8.41 26.61
N ARG A 39 23.64 -8.05 27.20
CA ARG A 39 24.89 -7.79 26.45
C ARG A 39 25.47 -9.08 25.86
N LEU A 40 25.40 -10.19 26.59
CA LEU A 40 25.85 -11.51 26.15
C LEU A 40 24.93 -12.06 25.04
N GLN A 41 23.61 -11.84 25.14
CA GLN A 41 22.67 -12.12 24.05
C GLN A 41 22.98 -11.30 22.79
N LEU A 42 23.22 -9.99 22.92
CA LEU A 42 23.58 -9.14 21.77
C LEU A 42 24.92 -9.56 21.12
N LEU A 43 25.90 -10.00 21.94
CA LEU A 43 27.18 -10.53 21.46
C LEU A 43 27.00 -11.86 20.71
N ASN A 44 26.16 -12.74 21.25
CA ASN A 44 25.86 -14.03 20.64
C ASN A 44 24.87 -13.94 19.45
N GLU A 45 24.05 -12.90 19.36
CA GLU A 45 23.15 -12.64 18.23
C GLU A 45 23.92 -12.51 16.91
N LYS A 46 25.14 -11.95 16.95
CA LYS A 46 26.01 -11.83 15.76
C LYS A 46 26.45 -13.20 15.22
N TYR A 47 26.58 -14.20 16.09
CA TYR A 47 26.96 -15.58 15.73
C TYR A 47 25.73 -16.50 15.50
N ASN A 48 24.54 -16.06 15.93
CA ASN A 48 23.28 -16.76 15.74
C ASN A 48 22.47 -16.25 14.52
N TYR A 49 23.10 -15.52 13.60
CA TYR A 49 22.44 -15.12 12.36
C TYR A 49 22.14 -16.39 11.55
N LYS A 50 20.89 -16.86 11.61
CA LYS A 50 20.41 -17.85 10.67
C LYS A 50 20.44 -17.19 9.31
N ILE A 51 21.27 -17.73 8.41
CA ILE A 51 21.15 -17.44 6.99
C ILE A 51 19.78 -17.99 6.61
N ASP A 52 18.82 -17.09 6.34
CA ASP A 52 17.54 -17.50 5.79
C ASP A 52 17.86 -18.28 4.51
N LYS A 53 17.38 -19.52 4.40
CA LYS A 53 17.50 -20.29 3.16
C LYS A 53 16.91 -19.44 2.05
N GLU A 54 17.67 -19.23 0.97
CA GLU A 54 17.15 -18.59 -0.23
C GLU A 54 15.90 -19.36 -0.66
N GLU A 55 14.73 -18.76 -0.49
CA GLU A 55 13.50 -19.31 -1.03
C GLU A 55 13.70 -19.40 -2.55
N GLU A 56 13.66 -20.62 -3.11
CA GLU A 56 13.70 -20.81 -4.56
C GLU A 56 12.66 -19.90 -5.21
N GLU A 57 13.11 -19.02 -6.12
CA GLU A 57 12.22 -18.15 -6.87
C GLU A 57 11.41 -19.02 -7.82
N ILE A 58 10.24 -19.48 -7.36
CA ILE A 58 9.30 -20.18 -8.22
C ILE A 58 8.98 -19.23 -9.38
N GLU A 59 9.26 -19.63 -10.61
CA GLU A 59 9.03 -18.78 -11.79
C GLU A 59 7.54 -18.69 -12.14
N TYR A 60 6.79 -19.78 -11.91
CA TYR A 60 5.39 -19.92 -12.30
C TYR A 60 4.50 -20.27 -11.10
N GLU A 61 3.36 -19.59 -10.98
CA GLU A 61 2.28 -19.94 -10.06
C GLU A 61 1.23 -20.76 -10.81
N GLU A 62 0.79 -21.83 -10.16
CA GLU A 62 -0.35 -22.65 -10.56
C GLU A 62 -1.35 -22.69 -9.42
N LYS A 63 -2.64 -22.51 -9.73
CA LYS A 63 -3.73 -22.78 -8.79
C LYS A 63 -4.32 -24.16 -9.07
N LYS A 64 -4.62 -24.89 -7.99
CA LYS A 64 -5.26 -26.22 -8.03
C LYS A 64 -6.74 -26.17 -8.42
N GLU A 65 -7.40 -25.04 -8.14
CA GLU A 65 -8.83 -24.82 -8.37
C GLU A 65 -9.07 -23.56 -9.20
N ASP A 66 -10.14 -23.57 -10.00
CA ASP A 66 -10.62 -22.42 -10.75
C ASP A 66 -11.28 -21.40 -9.82
N ASP A 67 -11.09 -20.11 -10.11
CA ASP A 67 -11.90 -19.08 -9.45
C ASP A 67 -13.32 -19.15 -10.06
N ASN A 68 -14.35 -19.39 -9.23
CA ASN A 68 -15.77 -19.48 -9.63
C ASN A 68 -16.37 -18.12 -10.04
N ILE A 69 -15.71 -17.40 -10.96
CA ILE A 69 -16.11 -16.07 -11.45
C ILE A 69 -16.19 -16.12 -12.97
N LYS A 70 -17.29 -15.59 -13.51
CA LYS A 70 -17.47 -15.44 -14.95
C LYS A 70 -16.71 -14.20 -15.44
N LYS A 71 -16.02 -14.34 -16.58
CA LYS A 71 -15.40 -13.22 -17.28
C LYS A 71 -16.50 -12.29 -17.83
N VAL A 72 -16.32 -10.99 -17.66
CA VAL A 72 -17.26 -9.97 -18.15
C VAL A 72 -16.56 -9.12 -19.20
N TYR A 73 -17.27 -8.77 -20.27
CA TYR A 73 -16.81 -7.81 -21.27
C TYR A 73 -17.30 -6.41 -20.90
N PRO A 74 -16.40 -5.41 -20.78
CA PRO A 74 -16.78 -4.10 -20.30
C PRO A 74 -17.60 -3.32 -21.33
N LEU A 75 -18.74 -2.78 -20.90
CA LEU A 75 -19.44 -1.70 -21.59
C LEU A 75 -18.65 -0.37 -21.46
N TRP A 76 -19.04 0.64 -22.25
CA TRP A 76 -18.35 1.93 -22.29
C TRP A 76 -18.23 2.62 -20.92
N ASN A 77 -19.28 2.48 -20.09
CA ASN A 77 -19.42 3.02 -18.74
C ASN A 77 -19.05 2.03 -17.63
N SER A 78 -18.60 0.82 -17.98
CA SER A 78 -18.31 -0.23 -17.02
C SER A 78 -17.06 0.10 -16.19
N ARG A 79 -17.20 0.03 -14.87
CA ARG A 79 -16.16 0.37 -13.89
C ARG A 79 -15.95 -0.81 -12.98
N ARG A 80 -14.79 -1.43 -13.06
CA ARG A 80 -14.35 -2.47 -12.13
C ARG A 80 -13.86 -1.88 -10.81
N SER A 81 -13.72 -2.74 -9.81
CA SER A 81 -13.22 -2.39 -8.47
C SER A 81 -11.72 -2.04 -8.49
N GLY A 82 -11.28 -1.35 -7.43
CA GLY A 82 -9.85 -1.14 -7.16
C GLY A 82 -9.35 -2.11 -6.09
N LEU A 83 -8.18 -1.83 -5.53
CA LEU A 83 -7.55 -2.63 -4.48
C LEU A 83 -7.08 -1.77 -3.31
N LEU A 84 -6.98 -2.41 -2.16
CA LEU A 84 -6.28 -1.87 -1.00
C LEU A 84 -4.96 -2.60 -0.81
N GLY A 85 -3.92 -1.85 -0.44
CA GLY A 85 -2.61 -2.43 -0.17
C GLY A 85 -1.82 -1.61 0.83
N TYR A 86 -0.75 -2.21 1.36
CA TYR A 86 0.18 -1.60 2.30
C TYR A 86 1.39 -1.06 1.57
N LYS A 87 1.74 0.20 1.84
CA LYS A 87 3.01 0.77 1.37
C LYS A 87 4.18 0.07 2.06
N VAL A 88 4.95 -0.75 1.36
CA VAL A 88 6.12 -1.41 1.96
C VAL A 88 7.28 -0.42 2.04
N GLY A 89 7.61 0.21 0.91
CA GLY A 89 8.75 1.10 0.81
C GLY A 89 8.90 1.66 -0.61
N CYS A 90 10.06 2.25 -0.85
CA CYS A 90 10.46 2.72 -2.17
C CYS A 90 11.80 2.07 -2.52
N MET A 91 12.01 1.80 -3.80
CA MET A 91 13.27 1.30 -4.35
C MET A 91 13.45 1.84 -5.76
N SER A 92 14.63 1.61 -6.34
CA SER A 92 14.87 1.85 -7.77
C SER A 92 14.90 0.52 -8.52
N ILE A 93 14.24 0.48 -9.66
CA ILE A 93 14.36 -0.60 -10.64
C ILE A 93 15.06 -0.01 -11.88
N TRP A 94 15.94 -0.80 -12.48
CA TRP A 94 16.58 -0.46 -13.74
C TRP A 94 15.80 -1.12 -14.87
N ASP A 95 15.54 -0.35 -15.91
CA ASP A 95 15.01 -0.88 -17.16
C ASP A 95 16.10 -1.65 -17.92
N VAL A 96 15.72 -2.42 -18.93
CA VAL A 96 16.63 -3.15 -19.83
C VAL A 96 17.68 -2.21 -20.44
N TRP A 97 17.37 -0.91 -20.54
CA TRP A 97 18.17 0.09 -21.27
C TRP A 97 19.04 0.92 -20.32
N GLY A 98 19.21 0.44 -19.08
CA GLY A 98 20.03 1.13 -18.08
C GLY A 98 19.36 2.37 -17.49
N VAL A 99 18.05 2.59 -17.69
CA VAL A 99 17.36 3.76 -17.14
C VAL A 99 16.85 3.47 -15.73
N LYS A 100 17.20 4.34 -14.79
CA LYS A 100 16.76 4.24 -13.39
C LYS A 100 15.33 4.74 -13.21
N HIS A 101 14.48 3.89 -12.66
CA HIS A 101 13.10 4.24 -12.30
C HIS A 101 12.86 4.12 -10.79
N ALA A 102 12.48 5.24 -10.17
CA ALA A 102 12.05 5.24 -8.78
C ALA A 102 10.62 4.67 -8.66
N VAL A 103 10.47 3.60 -7.89
CA VAL A 103 9.19 2.90 -7.69
C VAL A 103 8.84 2.80 -6.20
N THR A 104 7.54 2.86 -5.91
CA THR A 104 6.98 2.52 -4.60
C THR A 104 6.43 1.10 -4.66
N VAL A 105 6.84 0.27 -3.69
CA VAL A 105 6.36 -1.10 -3.53
C VAL A 105 5.12 -1.12 -2.65
N VAL A 106 4.05 -1.72 -3.14
CA VAL A 106 2.79 -1.88 -2.41
C VAL A 106 2.45 -3.36 -2.32
N LYS A 107 2.26 -3.87 -1.10
CA LYS A 107 1.83 -5.25 -0.85
C LYS A 107 0.32 -5.33 -0.74
N ILE A 108 -0.31 -6.23 -1.48
CA ILE A 108 -1.73 -6.53 -1.34
C ILE A 108 -1.83 -7.71 -0.37
N ASP A 109 -2.18 -7.41 0.87
CA ASP A 109 -2.25 -8.39 1.94
C ASP A 109 -3.71 -8.61 2.35
N ASN A 110 -4.22 -9.82 2.10
CA ASN A 110 -5.60 -10.24 2.41
C ASN A 110 -6.63 -9.17 2.04
N CYS A 111 -6.68 -8.80 0.75
CA CYS A 111 -7.71 -7.91 0.25
C CYS A 111 -8.91 -8.72 -0.23
N TYR A 112 -10.09 -8.50 0.34
CA TYR A 112 -11.30 -9.26 -0.02
C TYR A 112 -12.57 -8.42 0.02
N VAL A 113 -13.59 -8.91 -0.67
CA VAL A 113 -14.93 -8.30 -0.73
C VAL A 113 -15.66 -8.54 0.59
N ILE A 114 -16.09 -7.46 1.24
CA ILE A 114 -16.88 -7.50 2.48
C ILE A 114 -18.37 -7.41 2.19
N ASN A 115 -18.74 -6.53 1.27
CA ASN A 115 -20.13 -6.22 0.99
C ASN A 115 -20.29 -5.58 -0.39
N GLN A 116 -21.49 -5.69 -0.95
CA GLN A 116 -21.91 -5.05 -2.18
C GLN A 116 -22.99 -4.02 -1.86
N LYS A 117 -22.81 -2.79 -2.30
CA LYS A 117 -23.78 -1.69 -2.20
C LYS A 117 -24.56 -1.62 -3.50
N THR A 118 -25.87 -1.73 -3.41
CA THR A 118 -26.78 -1.71 -4.57
C THR A 118 -27.59 -0.41 -4.58
N ILE A 119 -28.07 -0.01 -5.75
CA ILE A 119 -28.87 1.22 -5.93
C ILE A 119 -30.12 1.18 -5.06
N SER A 120 -30.85 0.06 -5.05
CA SER A 120 -32.09 -0.09 -4.26
C SER A 120 -31.90 0.11 -2.76
N LYS A 121 -30.78 -0.37 -2.18
CA LYS A 121 -30.55 -0.30 -0.72
C LYS A 121 -29.78 0.94 -0.27
N ASN A 122 -28.92 1.49 -1.12
CA ASN A 122 -27.96 2.53 -0.73
C ASN A 122 -28.01 3.79 -1.59
N GLY A 123 -28.74 3.79 -2.70
CA GLY A 123 -28.79 4.89 -3.67
C GLY A 123 -27.56 4.99 -4.58
N TYR A 124 -26.62 4.05 -4.51
CA TYR A 124 -25.45 3.99 -5.37
C TYR A 124 -24.84 2.59 -5.45
N GLU A 125 -24.05 2.34 -6.49
CA GLU A 125 -23.30 1.10 -6.68
C GLU A 125 -21.85 1.23 -6.20
N ALA A 126 -21.45 0.34 -5.30
CA ALA A 126 -20.08 0.25 -4.82
C ALA A 126 -19.78 -1.12 -4.23
N LEU A 127 -18.50 -1.44 -4.18
CA LEU A 127 -18.00 -2.64 -3.55
C LEU A 127 -17.13 -2.25 -2.34
N GLU A 128 -17.45 -2.81 -1.18
CA GLU A 128 -16.76 -2.59 0.09
C GLU A 128 -15.62 -3.60 0.23
N LEU A 129 -14.38 -3.11 0.27
CA LEU A 129 -13.18 -3.93 0.38
C LEU A 129 -12.55 -3.82 1.75
N GLY A 130 -12.10 -4.97 2.26
CA GLY A 130 -11.25 -5.11 3.44
C GLY A 130 -9.82 -5.37 3.06
N VAL A 131 -8.87 -4.98 3.92
CA VAL A 131 -7.45 -5.33 3.77
C VAL A 131 -6.82 -5.68 5.10
N GLY A 132 -5.96 -6.71 5.07
CA GLY A 132 -5.15 -7.22 6.17
C GLY A 132 -5.94 -7.70 7.37
N ASN A 133 -5.21 -8.28 8.32
CA ASN A 133 -5.75 -8.77 9.57
C ASN A 133 -5.31 -7.87 10.73
N MET A 134 -6.20 -7.70 11.71
CA MET A 134 -5.94 -6.92 12.92
C MET A 134 -6.31 -7.74 14.15
N ASN A 135 -5.52 -7.65 15.21
CA ASN A 135 -5.83 -8.34 16.46
C ASN A 135 -7.17 -7.86 17.06
N VAL A 136 -7.91 -8.79 17.66
CA VAL A 136 -9.21 -8.55 18.30
C VAL A 136 -9.14 -7.42 19.32
N ILE A 137 -8.07 -7.38 20.11
CA ILE A 137 -7.84 -6.39 21.18
C ILE A 137 -7.82 -4.95 20.63
N LYS A 138 -7.41 -4.77 19.37
CA LYS A 138 -7.33 -3.45 18.71
C LYS A 138 -8.63 -3.06 17.99
N GLN A 139 -9.65 -3.91 18.02
CA GLN A 139 -10.94 -3.65 17.38
C GLN A 139 -11.97 -3.10 18.36
N SER A 140 -12.86 -2.26 17.85
CA SER A 140 -14.05 -1.84 18.60
C SER A 140 -15.05 -2.99 18.70
N LYS A 141 -15.79 -3.07 19.82
CA LYS A 141 -16.82 -4.10 20.07
C LYS A 141 -17.86 -4.18 18.93
N ASN A 142 -18.28 -3.02 18.41
CA ASN A 142 -19.25 -2.98 17.31
C ASN A 142 -18.70 -3.60 16.01
N ASN A 143 -17.42 -3.34 15.69
CA ASN A 143 -16.76 -3.94 14.54
C ASN A 143 -16.64 -5.46 14.69
N ILE A 144 -16.31 -5.93 15.90
CA ILE A 144 -16.22 -7.36 16.22
C ILE A 144 -17.54 -8.06 15.92
N GLY A 145 -18.66 -7.55 16.47
CA GLY A 145 -19.99 -8.12 16.22
C GLY A 145 -20.35 -8.13 14.73
N ASN A 146 -20.03 -7.07 14.00
CA ASN A 146 -20.26 -6.99 12.56
C ASN A 146 -19.42 -8.00 11.76
N PHE A 147 -18.14 -8.20 12.10
CA PHE A 147 -17.29 -9.19 11.43
C PHE A 147 -17.73 -10.62 11.72
N ILE A 148 -18.13 -10.92 12.96
CA ILE A 148 -18.67 -12.23 13.35
C ILE A 148 -19.97 -12.52 12.57
N LYS A 149 -20.90 -11.55 12.50
CA LYS A 149 -22.14 -11.68 11.73
C LYS A 149 -21.88 -11.98 10.25
N ARG A 150 -20.81 -11.41 9.69
CA ARG A 150 -20.39 -11.60 8.29
C ARG A 150 -19.50 -12.85 8.08
N LYS A 151 -19.16 -13.58 9.15
CA LYS A 151 -18.23 -14.72 9.14
C LYS A 151 -16.88 -14.36 8.50
N LEU A 152 -16.35 -13.18 8.85
CA LEU A 152 -15.08 -12.66 8.36
C LEU A 152 -14.05 -12.59 9.49
N GLY A 153 -12.77 -12.69 9.13
CA GLY A 153 -11.68 -12.36 10.04
C GLY A 153 -11.69 -10.87 10.42
N PHE A 154 -10.89 -10.50 11.41
CA PHE A 154 -10.80 -9.11 11.87
C PHE A 154 -10.00 -8.25 10.90
N ILE A 155 -10.67 -7.33 10.20
CA ILE A 155 -10.09 -6.52 9.13
C ILE A 155 -9.42 -5.27 9.68
N HIS A 156 -8.24 -4.92 9.17
CA HIS A 156 -7.56 -3.68 9.57
C HIS A 156 -8.26 -2.43 9.03
N LYS A 157 -8.45 -2.33 7.70
CA LYS A 157 -9.13 -1.17 7.10
C LYS A 157 -10.13 -1.59 6.04
N ILE A 158 -11.22 -0.84 6.02
CA ILE A 158 -12.33 -0.98 5.07
C ILE A 158 -12.39 0.27 4.21
N LYS A 159 -12.54 0.11 2.89
CA LYS A 159 -12.82 1.20 1.95
C LYS A 159 -13.75 0.74 0.85
N GLU A 160 -14.62 1.65 0.43
CA GLU A 160 -15.54 1.42 -0.68
C GLU A 160 -14.92 1.86 -2.01
N PHE A 161 -15.24 1.13 -3.07
CA PHE A 161 -14.91 1.47 -4.45
C PHE A 161 -16.18 1.54 -5.27
N LYS A 162 -16.41 2.68 -5.94
CA LYS A 162 -17.50 2.79 -6.92
C LYS A 162 -17.24 1.80 -8.05
N CYS A 163 -18.18 0.90 -8.26
CA CYS A 163 -18.10 -0.23 -9.19
C CYS A 163 -19.47 -0.36 -9.84
N THR A 164 -19.51 -0.66 -11.14
CA THR A 164 -20.76 -0.95 -11.85
C THR A 164 -21.26 -2.34 -11.46
N SER A 165 -22.57 -2.54 -11.47
CA SER A 165 -23.23 -3.82 -11.19
C SER A 165 -22.69 -4.99 -12.02
N ASP A 166 -22.36 -4.78 -13.29
CA ASP A 166 -21.76 -5.81 -14.17
C ASP A 166 -20.45 -6.39 -13.62
N CYS A 167 -19.72 -5.61 -12.82
CA CYS A 167 -18.41 -5.96 -12.29
C CYS A 167 -18.43 -6.37 -10.82
N PHE A 168 -19.61 -6.70 -10.27
CA PHE A 168 -19.71 -7.16 -8.88
C PHE A 168 -19.06 -8.53 -8.71
N LEU A 169 -18.28 -8.63 -7.63
CA LEU A 169 -17.59 -9.85 -7.25
C LEU A 169 -18.27 -10.45 -6.03
N PRO A 170 -18.34 -11.79 -5.92
CA PRO A 170 -18.97 -12.44 -4.80
C PRO A 170 -18.32 -12.00 -3.48
N ILE A 171 -19.14 -11.94 -2.43
CA ILE A 171 -18.68 -11.64 -1.07
C ILE A 171 -17.63 -12.70 -0.68
N HIS A 172 -16.61 -12.30 0.07
CA HIS A 172 -15.47 -13.13 0.48
C HIS A 172 -14.45 -13.44 -0.63
N HIS A 173 -14.66 -12.99 -1.87
CA HIS A 173 -13.66 -13.14 -2.92
C HIS A 173 -12.35 -12.41 -2.55
N LYS A 174 -11.22 -13.12 -2.65
CA LYS A 174 -9.87 -12.60 -2.37
C LYS A 174 -9.22 -12.10 -3.66
N PHE A 175 -8.72 -10.87 -3.63
CA PHE A 175 -8.01 -10.29 -4.76
C PHE A 175 -6.53 -10.67 -4.78
N SER A 176 -6.01 -10.83 -6.00
CA SER A 176 -4.59 -10.93 -6.31
C SER A 176 -4.06 -9.61 -6.91
N CYS A 177 -2.75 -9.39 -6.84
CA CYS A 177 -2.09 -8.28 -7.52
C CYS A 177 -2.31 -8.26 -9.03
N ARG A 178 -2.57 -9.43 -9.63
CA ARG A 178 -2.82 -9.59 -11.09
C ARG A 178 -4.11 -8.92 -11.57
N HIS A 179 -4.92 -8.40 -10.66
CA HIS A 179 -6.06 -7.54 -11.01
C HIS A 179 -5.65 -6.33 -11.87
N PHE A 180 -4.45 -5.79 -11.66
CA PHE A 180 -3.87 -4.77 -12.53
C PHE A 180 -2.95 -5.39 -13.58
N SER A 181 -2.80 -4.72 -14.72
CA SER A 181 -1.87 -5.11 -15.78
C SER A 181 -0.65 -4.19 -15.77
N PRO A 182 0.57 -4.71 -15.93
CA PRO A 182 1.76 -3.85 -15.99
C PRO A 182 1.68 -2.91 -17.20
N GLY A 183 2.20 -1.70 -17.05
CA GLY A 183 2.02 -0.59 -17.99
C GLY A 183 0.77 0.26 -17.76
N GLN A 184 -0.21 -0.24 -17.00
CA GLN A 184 -1.44 0.49 -16.69
C GLN A 184 -1.17 1.73 -15.83
N ASN A 185 -1.87 2.83 -16.10
CA ASN A 185 -1.90 3.99 -15.21
C ASN A 185 -2.90 3.80 -14.08
N LEU A 186 -2.47 4.12 -12.87
CA LEU A 186 -3.24 3.98 -11.64
C LEU A 186 -3.59 5.35 -11.05
N PHE A 187 -4.73 5.40 -10.37
CA PHE A 187 -5.14 6.49 -9.51
C PHE A 187 -5.01 6.04 -8.05
N ILE A 188 -4.20 6.76 -7.29
CA ILE A 188 -3.80 6.34 -5.94
C ILE A 188 -4.23 7.40 -4.94
N SER A 189 -4.93 6.97 -3.90
CA SER A 189 -5.32 7.83 -2.78
C SER A 189 -4.64 7.31 -1.51
N SER A 190 -3.89 8.18 -0.86
CA SER A 190 -3.10 7.85 0.34
C SER A 190 -3.14 9.00 1.34
N GLY A 191 -3.01 8.69 2.63
CA GLY A 191 -2.86 9.75 3.66
C GLY A 191 -1.46 10.35 3.63
N ILE A 192 -1.34 11.65 3.92
CA ILE A 192 -0.04 12.33 4.02
C ILE A 192 0.66 11.94 5.33
N LYS A 193 1.98 12.14 5.39
CA LYS A 193 2.75 12.14 6.63
C LYS A 193 2.21 13.22 7.58
N ASN A 194 1.82 12.86 8.80
CA ASN A 194 1.38 13.84 9.79
C ASN A 194 2.58 14.69 10.23
N LYS A 195 2.43 16.02 10.16
CA LYS A 195 3.47 16.97 10.61
C LYS A 195 2.99 17.87 11.78
N GLY A 196 1.83 17.57 12.37
CA GLY A 196 1.26 18.35 13.47
C GLY A 196 0.77 19.73 13.04
N PHE A 197 0.56 20.63 14.01
CA PHE A 197 0.28 22.04 13.77
C PHE A 197 1.51 22.71 13.15
N CYS A 198 1.32 23.38 12.01
CA CYS A 198 2.41 24.00 11.26
C CYS A 198 2.08 25.46 10.93
N GLY A 199 3.11 26.31 10.97
CA GLY A 199 3.03 27.68 10.48
C GLY A 199 2.83 27.76 8.96
N ALA A 200 2.35 28.90 8.49
CA ALA A 200 1.97 29.13 7.10
C ALA A 200 3.08 28.91 6.08
N MET A 201 4.34 29.24 6.42
CA MET A 201 5.47 28.96 5.53
C MET A 201 5.59 27.47 5.20
N LYS A 202 5.46 26.58 6.20
CA LYS A 202 5.61 25.12 6.00
C LYS A 202 4.38 24.46 5.36
N LYS A 203 3.20 25.06 5.54
CA LYS A 203 1.92 24.51 5.03
C LYS A 203 1.59 25.01 3.63
N TRP A 204 1.76 26.31 3.40
CA TRP A 204 1.29 27.01 2.21
C TRP A 204 2.43 27.59 1.36
N ASN A 205 3.69 27.33 1.75
CA ASN A 205 4.89 27.87 1.10
C ASN A 205 4.90 29.40 1.03
N PHE A 206 4.43 30.09 2.09
CA PHE A 206 4.59 31.55 2.21
C PHE A 206 6.08 31.90 2.34
N SER A 207 6.50 33.01 1.72
CA SER A 207 7.89 33.49 1.70
C SER A 207 8.42 33.93 3.07
N GLY A 208 7.53 34.41 3.95
CA GLY A 208 7.91 35.00 5.24
C GLY A 208 8.34 36.47 5.08
N LYS A 209 9.02 37.01 6.10
CA LYS A 209 9.61 38.35 6.07
C LYS A 209 11.14 38.27 5.92
N ASN A 210 11.77 39.40 5.64
CA ASN A 210 13.23 39.50 5.50
C ASN A 210 13.93 39.07 6.80
N LYS A 211 15.18 38.59 6.67
CA LYS A 211 16.02 38.22 7.81
C LYS A 211 16.78 39.42 8.39
N SER A 212 17.22 40.33 7.53
CA SER A 212 17.97 41.55 7.86
C SER A 212 17.15 42.82 7.59
N HIS A 213 17.75 44.00 7.77
CA HIS A 213 17.16 45.32 7.49
C HIS A 213 15.92 45.68 8.33
N GLY A 214 16.03 45.54 9.66
CA GLY A 214 15.05 46.09 10.61
C GLY A 214 13.71 45.36 10.69
N THR A 215 13.60 44.15 10.14
CA THR A 215 12.41 43.31 10.39
C THR A 215 12.34 42.98 11.89
N GLU A 216 11.19 43.21 12.51
CA GLU A 216 10.94 42.84 13.91
C GLU A 216 11.42 41.41 14.19
N SER A 217 12.20 41.24 15.26
CA SER A 217 12.91 39.98 15.58
C SER A 217 11.99 38.75 15.71
N LYS A 218 10.70 38.97 16.00
CA LYS A 218 9.71 37.89 16.16
C LYS A 218 8.90 37.61 14.88
N ALA A 219 9.03 38.45 13.85
CA ALA A 219 8.11 38.45 12.71
C ALA A 219 8.60 37.69 11.47
N HIS A 220 9.83 37.17 11.45
CA HIS A 220 10.43 36.51 10.27
C HIS A 220 9.56 35.41 9.66
N ARG A 221 8.83 34.67 10.49
CA ARG A 221 7.95 33.55 10.07
C ARG A 221 6.45 33.84 10.29
N SER A 222 6.10 35.10 10.53
CA SER A 222 4.73 35.54 10.72
C SER A 222 3.90 35.36 9.45
N LEU A 223 2.57 35.28 9.61
CA LEU A 223 1.62 35.12 8.51
C LEU A 223 1.53 36.35 7.60
N GLY A 224 1.81 37.53 8.14
CA GLY A 224 1.53 38.82 7.50
C GLY A 224 0.05 39.21 7.62
N SER A 225 -0.40 40.09 6.74
CA SER A 225 -1.79 40.57 6.71
C SER A 225 -2.77 39.46 6.28
N VAL A 226 -3.90 39.36 6.98
CA VAL A 226 -4.89 38.28 6.80
C VAL A 226 -6.10 38.74 5.99
N SER A 227 -6.51 40.00 6.12
CA SER A 227 -7.69 40.55 5.46
C SER A 227 -7.51 42.03 5.10
N MET A 228 -8.45 42.53 4.30
CA MET A 228 -8.61 43.95 4.04
C MET A 228 -9.39 44.54 5.22
N GLY A 229 -8.68 45.19 6.15
CA GLY A 229 -9.24 45.76 7.38
C GLY A 229 -10.38 46.72 7.09
N LYS A 230 -10.06 47.98 6.72
CA LYS A 230 -11.03 49.08 6.62
C LYS A 230 -12.27 48.82 5.76
N THR A 231 -12.14 48.08 4.66
CA THR A 231 -13.24 47.92 3.68
C THR A 231 -14.19 46.78 4.01
N ILE A 232 -13.66 45.63 4.43
CA ILE A 232 -14.42 44.38 4.54
C ILE A 232 -14.55 43.90 6.00
N ASN A 233 -13.65 44.30 6.91
CA ASN A 233 -13.66 43.98 8.36
C ASN A 233 -13.88 42.50 8.74
N ILE A 234 -13.75 41.56 7.80
CA ILE A 234 -13.86 40.12 8.04
C ILE A 234 -12.69 39.37 7.42
N VAL A 235 -12.39 38.20 7.97
CA VAL A 235 -11.49 37.22 7.34
C VAL A 235 -12.32 36.27 6.49
N PHE A 236 -12.04 36.22 5.19
CA PHE A 236 -12.74 35.30 4.30
C PHE A 236 -12.61 33.84 4.76
N ARG A 237 -13.70 33.08 4.59
CA ARG A 237 -13.70 31.64 4.85
C ARG A 237 -12.63 30.95 4.00
N ASN A 238 -11.98 29.94 4.56
CA ASN A 238 -10.85 29.21 3.94
C ASN A 238 -9.60 30.06 3.64
N LYS A 239 -9.43 31.23 4.27
CA LYS A 239 -8.15 31.95 4.23
C LYS A 239 -7.02 31.04 4.73
N LYS A 240 -5.90 31.04 4.00
CA LYS A 240 -4.71 30.25 4.36
C LYS A 240 -4.11 30.77 5.66
N MET A 241 -4.14 29.94 6.71
CA MET A 241 -3.62 30.24 8.05
C MET A 241 -2.79 29.06 8.59
N ASN A 242 -2.22 29.23 9.78
CA ASN A 242 -1.52 28.16 10.51
C ASN A 242 -2.51 27.04 10.84
N THR A 243 -2.15 25.79 10.55
CA THR A 243 -3.07 24.66 10.70
C THR A 243 -2.34 23.32 10.76
N HIS A 244 -3.06 22.26 11.11
CA HIS A 244 -2.55 20.90 11.11
C HIS A 244 -2.26 20.38 9.70
N ILE A 245 -1.18 19.62 9.57
CA ILE A 245 -0.82 18.90 8.34
C ILE A 245 -0.96 17.40 8.56
N GLY A 246 -1.77 16.77 7.71
CA GLY A 246 -1.76 15.32 7.48
C GLY A 246 -2.93 14.56 8.08
N GLU A 247 -3.49 15.00 9.21
CA GLU A 247 -4.43 14.19 10.02
C GLU A 247 -5.63 13.65 9.23
N LYS A 248 -6.20 14.46 8.33
CA LYS A 248 -7.31 14.08 7.44
C LYS A 248 -7.03 14.34 5.96
N SER A 249 -5.81 14.75 5.63
CA SER A 249 -5.45 15.12 4.26
C SER A 249 -5.08 13.88 3.44
N LEU A 250 -5.84 13.64 2.37
CA LEU A 250 -5.54 12.62 1.38
C LEU A 250 -4.81 13.26 0.19
N VAL A 251 -3.68 12.68 -0.22
CA VAL A 251 -3.08 12.95 -1.53
C VAL A 251 -3.69 12.00 -2.54
N LYS A 252 -4.09 12.57 -3.67
CA LYS A 252 -4.46 11.85 -4.87
C LYS A 252 -3.28 11.95 -5.83
N CYS A 253 -2.59 10.84 -6.07
CA CYS A 253 -1.59 10.73 -7.11
C CYS A 253 -2.26 10.14 -8.35
N SER A 254 -2.35 10.92 -9.42
CA SER A 254 -2.80 10.48 -10.74
C SER A 254 -1.61 10.20 -11.65
N ASN A 255 -1.79 9.31 -12.62
CA ASN A 255 -0.80 9.01 -13.67
C ASN A 255 0.41 8.21 -13.18
N ASN A 256 0.24 7.44 -12.12
CA ASN A 256 1.29 6.56 -11.63
C ASN A 256 1.25 5.27 -12.45
N LYS A 257 2.29 5.02 -13.24
CA LYS A 257 2.38 3.83 -14.10
C LYS A 257 2.75 2.60 -13.26
N LEU A 258 2.12 1.46 -13.52
CA LEU A 258 2.51 0.18 -12.93
C LEU A 258 3.71 -0.38 -13.70
N PHE A 259 4.84 -0.59 -13.03
CA PHE A 259 6.09 -1.02 -13.66
C PHE A 259 6.24 -2.53 -13.66
N ARG A 260 6.05 -3.16 -12.50
CA ARG A 260 6.22 -4.60 -12.30
C ARG A 260 5.15 -5.13 -11.35
N ILE A 261 4.79 -6.39 -11.50
CA ILE A 261 3.94 -7.14 -10.59
C ILE A 261 4.70 -8.39 -10.14
N ASN A 262 4.63 -8.70 -8.85
CA ASN A 262 5.06 -9.98 -8.31
C ASN A 262 3.84 -10.67 -7.69
N SER A 263 3.37 -11.75 -8.32
CA SER A 263 2.19 -12.52 -7.92
C SER A 263 2.44 -13.31 -6.63
N LEU A 264 3.58 -14.00 -6.53
CA LEU A 264 3.94 -14.86 -5.41
C LEU A 264 3.91 -14.10 -4.07
N LYS A 265 4.53 -12.93 -4.01
CA LYS A 265 4.54 -12.08 -2.80
C LYS A 265 3.37 -11.09 -2.74
N ASN A 266 2.49 -11.09 -3.75
CA ASN A 266 1.45 -10.09 -3.97
C ASN A 266 1.98 -8.64 -3.81
N LEU A 267 2.96 -8.28 -4.63
CA LEU A 267 3.54 -6.94 -4.69
C LEU A 267 3.24 -6.23 -6.01
N LEU A 268 2.98 -4.93 -5.91
CA LEU A 268 2.89 -3.99 -7.03
C LEU A 268 4.05 -2.99 -6.96
N PHE A 269 4.75 -2.80 -8.08
CA PHE A 269 5.82 -1.82 -8.21
C PHE A 269 5.31 -0.64 -9.03
N ILE A 270 5.01 0.46 -8.36
CA ILE A 270 4.34 1.62 -8.96
C ILE A 270 5.37 2.73 -9.15
N LYS A 271 5.48 3.29 -10.36
CA LYS A 271 6.38 4.40 -10.66
C LYS A 271 6.02 5.65 -9.84
N GLY A 272 7.04 6.28 -9.28
CA GLY A 272 6.94 7.52 -8.51
C GLY A 272 6.66 7.32 -7.02
N THR A 273 6.46 8.44 -6.33
CA THR A 273 6.25 8.47 -4.87
C THR A 273 4.77 8.42 -4.51
N ILE A 274 4.43 7.59 -3.53
CA ILE A 274 3.09 7.58 -2.92
C ILE A 274 3.15 8.25 -1.54
N GLY A 275 2.10 8.99 -1.17
CA GLY A 275 2.00 9.64 0.13
C GLY A 275 1.97 8.65 1.31
N GLY A 276 2.33 9.14 2.48
CA GLY A 276 2.21 8.41 3.75
C GLY A 276 3.47 7.64 4.16
N TYR A 277 3.42 7.14 5.40
CA TYR A 277 4.47 6.33 6.03
C TYR A 277 4.52 4.92 5.43
N LYS A 278 5.60 4.19 5.71
CA LYS A 278 5.65 2.73 5.51
C LYS A 278 4.51 2.06 6.32
N ASN A 279 3.98 0.96 5.81
CA ASN A 279 2.83 0.21 6.30
C ASN A 279 1.49 0.96 6.33
N LYS A 280 1.40 2.13 5.68
CA LYS A 280 0.11 2.80 5.53
C LYS A 280 -0.73 2.11 4.46
N VAL A 281 -2.02 1.95 4.73
CA VAL A 281 -2.99 1.48 3.74
C VAL A 281 -3.19 2.54 2.66
N ILE A 282 -3.06 2.12 1.42
CA ILE A 282 -3.24 2.90 0.20
C ILE A 282 -4.46 2.36 -0.54
N LYS A 283 -5.24 3.27 -1.12
CA LYS A 283 -6.36 2.96 -2.01
C LYS A 283 -5.92 3.12 -3.46
N ILE A 284 -5.91 2.03 -4.22
CA ILE A 284 -5.48 1.99 -5.62
C ILE A 284 -6.71 1.72 -6.49
N SER A 285 -6.93 2.52 -7.51
CA SER A 285 -7.95 2.26 -8.54
C SER A 285 -7.35 2.46 -9.93
N ASP A 286 -8.10 2.08 -10.95
CA ASP A 286 -7.77 2.47 -12.33
C ASP A 286 -7.68 4.01 -12.44
N ALA A 287 -6.90 4.48 -13.42
CA ALA A 287 -6.77 5.90 -13.74
C ALA A 287 -8.14 6.55 -14.00
N LYS A 288 -8.18 7.89 -13.89
CA LYS A 288 -9.39 8.70 -14.14
C LYS A 288 -9.07 9.85 -15.09
N GLY A 289 -10.09 10.32 -15.81
CA GLY A 289 -9.99 11.49 -16.69
C GLY A 289 -9.10 11.22 -17.91
N ARG A 290 -8.31 12.22 -18.31
CA ARG A 290 -7.48 12.19 -19.53
C ARG A 290 -6.58 10.96 -19.64
N SER A 291 -5.96 10.57 -18.53
CA SER A 291 -5.01 9.46 -18.50
C SER A 291 -5.66 8.08 -18.61
N PHE A 292 -6.94 7.96 -18.25
CA PHE A 292 -7.68 6.74 -18.52
C PHE A 292 -8.00 6.64 -20.01
N ASN A 293 -8.59 7.70 -20.57
CA ASN A 293 -9.02 7.72 -21.98
C ASN A 293 -7.85 7.49 -22.95
N LYS A 294 -6.66 8.05 -22.66
CA LYS A 294 -5.46 7.88 -23.50
C LYS A 294 -4.95 6.43 -23.58
N PHE A 295 -5.16 5.63 -22.52
CA PHE A 295 -4.55 4.29 -22.39
C PHE A 295 -5.57 3.15 -22.35
N LYS A 296 -6.88 3.44 -22.31
CA LYS A 296 -7.95 2.44 -22.20
C LYS A 296 -7.86 1.36 -23.29
N ASN A 297 -7.54 1.73 -24.53
CA ASN A 297 -7.50 0.81 -25.67
C ASN A 297 -6.10 0.22 -25.92
N LYS A 298 -5.07 0.72 -25.24
CA LYS A 298 -3.68 0.29 -25.46
C LYS A 298 -3.28 -0.90 -24.60
N ILE A 299 -4.00 -1.13 -23.51
CA ILE A 299 -3.62 -2.10 -22.48
C ILE A 299 -4.83 -2.97 -22.19
N PHE A 300 -4.62 -4.28 -22.21
CA PHE A 300 -5.66 -5.23 -21.81
C PHE A 300 -5.91 -5.16 -20.30
N LEU A 301 -7.16 -4.92 -19.92
CA LEU A 301 -7.62 -4.88 -18.54
C LEU A 301 -8.52 -6.09 -18.24
N TYR A 302 -8.38 -6.65 -17.05
CA TYR A 302 -9.19 -7.78 -16.61
C TYR A 302 -10.53 -7.32 -16.01
N TYR A 303 -11.64 -7.88 -16.48
CA TYR A 303 -12.99 -7.58 -16.00
C TYR A 303 -13.72 -8.89 -15.64
N PRO A 304 -14.35 -8.98 -14.44
CA PRO A 304 -14.34 -8.01 -13.34
C PRO A 304 -12.99 -7.91 -12.62
N THR A 305 -12.24 -9.01 -12.58
CA THR A 305 -10.87 -9.14 -12.04
C THR A 305 -10.08 -10.13 -12.86
N PHE A 306 -8.81 -10.33 -12.52
CA PHE A 306 -8.05 -11.48 -13.04
C PHE A 306 -8.65 -12.78 -12.51
N ILE A 307 -8.83 -13.76 -13.41
CA ILE A 307 -9.42 -15.08 -13.12
C ILE A 307 -8.33 -16.11 -13.43
N TYR A 308 -7.96 -16.90 -12.43
CA TYR A 308 -7.03 -17.99 -12.63
C TYR A 308 -7.74 -19.18 -13.28
N LYS A 309 -7.07 -19.81 -14.25
CA LYS A 309 -7.51 -21.06 -14.86
C LYS A 309 -6.71 -22.23 -14.26
N LYS A 310 -7.39 -23.33 -13.99
CA LYS A 310 -6.85 -24.60 -13.53
C LYS A 310 -5.80 -25.11 -14.52
N ASN A 311 -4.72 -25.66 -13.99
CA ASN A 311 -3.58 -26.23 -14.73
C ASN A 311 -2.86 -25.25 -15.68
N LYS A 312 -3.12 -23.94 -15.60
CA LYS A 312 -2.41 -22.94 -16.37
C LYS A 312 -1.27 -22.35 -15.54
N LYS A 313 -0.05 -22.46 -16.06
CA LYS A 313 1.15 -21.81 -15.52
C LYS A 313 1.10 -20.31 -15.79
N TYR A 314 1.30 -19.51 -14.74
CA TYR A 314 1.35 -18.07 -14.85
C TYR A 314 2.66 -17.52 -14.28
N LYS A 315 3.41 -16.74 -15.07
CA LYS A 315 4.68 -16.15 -14.62
C LYS A 315 4.49 -15.31 -13.36
N ASN A 316 5.33 -15.48 -12.35
CA ASN A 316 5.20 -14.80 -11.07
C ASN A 316 5.59 -13.34 -11.13
N VAL A 317 6.65 -13.05 -11.87
CA VAL A 317 7.10 -11.69 -12.13
C VAL A 317 6.67 -11.28 -13.53
N ILE A 318 5.91 -10.18 -13.61
CA ILE A 318 5.51 -9.59 -14.88
C ILE A 318 5.95 -8.13 -14.88
N ASP A 319 6.88 -7.81 -15.76
CA ASP A 319 7.31 -6.44 -16.02
C ASP A 319 6.44 -5.79 -17.11
N MET A 320 6.47 -4.46 -17.17
CA MET A 320 5.85 -3.71 -18.25
C MET A 320 6.55 -4.08 -19.57
N PRO A 321 5.82 -4.18 -20.70
CA PRO A 321 6.47 -4.32 -21.99
C PRO A 321 7.39 -3.12 -22.25
N HIS A 322 8.63 -3.41 -22.61
CA HIS A 322 9.62 -2.43 -23.03
C HIS A 322 9.34 -2.00 -24.48
N SER A 323 9.80 -0.81 -24.89
CA SER A 323 9.83 -0.45 -26.31
C SER A 323 10.74 -1.42 -27.10
N VAL A 324 10.55 -1.50 -28.41
CA VAL A 324 11.44 -2.29 -29.28
C VAL A 324 12.74 -1.51 -29.55
N GLU A 325 12.64 -0.19 -29.71
CA GLU A 325 13.73 0.73 -30.04
C GLU A 325 14.11 1.67 -28.92
N ASP A 326 15.39 2.06 -28.88
CA ASP A 326 15.97 2.86 -27.81
C ASP A 326 15.41 4.26 -27.71
N PRO A 327 14.61 4.59 -26.66
CA PRO A 327 14.08 5.94 -26.53
C PRO A 327 15.19 6.95 -26.27
N PHE A 328 16.42 6.50 -25.96
CA PHE A 328 17.62 7.32 -25.85
C PHE A 328 18.58 7.16 -27.03
N LEU A 329 18.30 6.23 -27.96
CA LEU A 329 18.98 6.19 -29.24
C LEU A 329 18.39 7.29 -30.11
N TYR A 330 19.09 8.41 -30.15
CA TYR A 330 18.85 9.41 -31.17
C TYR A 330 19.40 8.85 -32.47
N ASN A 331 18.54 8.68 -33.47
CA ASN A 331 19.02 8.48 -34.83
C ASN A 331 19.98 9.65 -35.11
N GLU A 332 21.22 9.35 -35.47
CA GLU A 332 22.13 10.36 -35.98
C GLU A 332 21.52 10.88 -37.27
N ILE A 333 20.75 11.97 -37.18
CA ILE A 333 20.27 12.70 -38.35
C ILE A 333 21.54 13.36 -38.89
N PRO A 334 22.06 12.94 -40.06
CA PRO A 334 23.25 13.56 -40.60
C PRO A 334 22.93 15.05 -40.80
N LEU A 335 23.86 15.93 -40.41
CA LEU A 335 23.65 17.38 -40.52
C LEU A 335 23.44 17.84 -41.98
N TYR A 336 23.90 17.02 -42.92
CA TYR A 336 23.77 17.19 -44.35
C TYR A 336 23.14 15.93 -44.93
N ASP A 337 22.23 16.08 -45.89
CA ASP A 337 21.79 14.95 -46.69
C ASP A 337 23.03 14.31 -47.34
N PRO A 338 23.20 12.98 -47.28
CA PRO A 338 24.28 12.34 -47.98
C PRO A 338 24.18 12.73 -49.46
N PRO A 339 25.27 13.20 -50.09
CA PRO A 339 25.24 13.62 -51.48
C PRO A 339 24.79 12.43 -52.32
N ASN A 340 23.55 12.47 -52.80
CA ASN A 340 22.84 11.54 -53.67
C ASN A 340 23.15 10.04 -53.48
N LYS A 341 22.17 9.29 -52.96
CA LYS A 341 22.06 7.85 -53.20
C LYS A 341 20.95 7.56 -54.20
#